data_AF-A0A392M1P4-F1
#
_entry.id   AF-A0A392M1P4-F1
#
_cell.length_a   1.000
_cell.length_b   1.000
_cell.length_c   1.000
_cell.angle_alpha   90.00
_cell.angle_beta   90.00
_cell.angle_gamma   90.00
#
_symmetry.space_group_name_H-M   'P 1'
#
loop_
_entity.id
_entity.type
_entity.pdbx_description
1 polymer ?
#
loop_
_entity_poly.entity_id
_entity_poly.type
_entity_poly.pdbx_seq_one_letter_code
_entity_poly.pdbx_strand_id
1 'polypeptide(L)'
;LPDATPDQIKKAYYNCMKTCHPDLSGNDPETTNFCTFINEVYEVLSDPIQRRVYDDIHGYSLTSINPFVDDSSPKDHVFVDEFSCIGCKNCANVACDVFGIEEDFGRARVYNQCGNPELIQQAIDSCPVDCIHWTSAAQLSLLEDEMRRIERVALMLSGMGSALSDVFRMANTRWEKRQLKFLEQARSRMMKQKGYDKTNSYWDNLRGKPRDYKSSGMES
;
A
#
# COMPACT_ATOMS: atom_id res chain seq x y z
N LEU A 1 -9.49 -1.39 -5.02
CA LEU A 1 -9.07 -2.07 -3.78
C LEU A 1 -8.59 -3.44 -4.20
N PRO A 2 -7.46 -3.95 -3.68
CA PRO A 2 -6.86 -5.18 -4.18
C PRO A 2 -7.72 -6.38 -3.78
N ASP A 3 -8.52 -6.89 -4.71
CA ASP A 3 -9.36 -8.08 -4.54
C ASP A 3 -8.87 -9.26 -5.40
N ALA A 4 -7.64 -9.15 -5.92
CA ALA A 4 -7.03 -10.17 -6.76
C ALA A 4 -6.90 -11.51 -6.02
N THR A 5 -7.41 -12.59 -6.60
CA THR A 5 -7.23 -13.95 -6.08
C THR A 5 -5.80 -14.44 -6.30
N PRO A 6 -5.33 -15.46 -5.54
CA PRO A 6 -4.01 -16.06 -5.78
C PRO A 6 -3.81 -16.53 -7.23
N ASP A 7 -4.87 -17.06 -7.87
CA ASP A 7 -4.82 -17.48 -9.28
C ASP A 7 -4.65 -16.30 -10.24
N GLN A 8 -5.30 -15.17 -9.95
CA GLN A 8 -5.15 -13.96 -10.74
C GLN A 8 -3.74 -13.37 -10.61
N ILE A 9 -3.17 -13.38 -9.40
CA ILE A 9 -1.79 -12.94 -9.15
C ILE A 9 -0.81 -13.85 -9.89
N LYS A 10 -0.96 -15.17 -9.76
CA LYS A 10 -0.14 -16.17 -10.45
C LYS A 10 -0.23 -16.01 -11.98
N LYS A 11 -1.44 -15.80 -12.52
CA LYS A 11 -1.65 -15.55 -13.95
C LYS A 11 -0.97 -14.27 -14.41
N ALA A 12 -1.09 -13.18 -13.65
CA ALA A 12 -0.44 -11.91 -13.94
C ALA A 12 1.09 -12.05 -13.93
N TYR A 13 1.65 -12.73 -12.92
CA TYR A 13 3.08 -13.03 -12.83
C TYR A 13 3.59 -13.75 -14.08
N TYR A 14 2.96 -14.85 -14.50
CA TYR A 14 3.41 -15.57 -15.70
C TYR A 14 3.28 -14.74 -16.98
N ASN A 15 2.27 -13.87 -17.08
CA ASN A 15 2.13 -12.98 -18.23
C ASN A 15 3.27 -11.96 -18.28
N CYS A 16 3.60 -11.33 -17.15
CA CYS A 16 4.75 -10.41 -17.06
C CYS A 16 6.07 -11.13 -17.32
N MET A 17 6.25 -12.34 -16.78
CA MET A 17 7.48 -13.10 -16.94
C MET A 17 7.71 -13.53 -18.41
N LYS A 18 6.64 -13.86 -19.14
CA LYS A 18 6.72 -14.15 -20.58
C LYS A 18 7.22 -12.95 -21.39
N THR A 19 6.91 -11.73 -20.96
CA THR A 19 7.35 -10.52 -21.67
C THR A 19 8.78 -10.13 -21.36
N CYS A 20 9.33 -10.54 -20.21
CA CYS A 20 10.69 -10.19 -19.80
C CYS A 20 11.70 -11.35 -19.85
N HIS A 21 11.27 -12.57 -20.19
CA HIS A 21 12.17 -13.73 -20.20
C HIS A 21 13.41 -13.50 -21.08
N PRO A 22 14.63 -13.77 -20.58
CA PRO A 22 15.89 -13.46 -21.27
C PRO A 22 15.99 -14.06 -22.69
N ASP A 23 15.38 -15.24 -22.91
CA ASP A 23 15.31 -15.89 -24.22
C ASP A 23 14.52 -15.07 -25.28
N LEU A 24 13.64 -14.16 -24.86
CA LEU A 24 12.82 -13.32 -25.75
C LEU A 24 13.30 -11.86 -25.78
N SER A 25 13.97 -11.40 -24.72
CA SER A 25 14.41 -10.01 -24.55
C SER A 25 15.86 -9.73 -24.92
N GLY A 26 16.62 -10.76 -25.31
CA GLY A 26 17.97 -10.58 -25.86
C GLY A 26 19.01 -10.11 -24.83
N ASN A 27 18.86 -10.48 -23.55
CA ASN A 27 19.75 -10.11 -22.45
C ASN A 27 19.86 -8.59 -22.19
N ASP A 28 18.82 -7.82 -22.49
CA ASP A 28 18.75 -6.42 -22.12
C ASP A 28 18.80 -6.23 -20.57
N PRO A 29 19.67 -5.35 -20.04
CA PRO A 29 19.79 -5.11 -18.60
C PRO A 29 18.52 -4.57 -17.95
N GLU A 30 17.75 -3.71 -18.63
CA GLU A 30 16.50 -3.16 -18.08
C GLU A 30 15.45 -4.25 -17.93
N THR A 31 15.36 -5.14 -18.92
CA THR A 31 14.43 -6.25 -18.91
C THR A 31 14.76 -7.28 -17.83
N THR A 32 16.06 -7.50 -17.57
CA THR A 32 16.54 -8.35 -16.48
C THR A 32 16.15 -7.77 -15.12
N ASN A 33 16.37 -6.47 -14.91
CA ASN A 33 15.99 -5.77 -13.68
C ASN A 33 14.48 -5.84 -13.43
N PHE A 34 13.67 -5.63 -14.48
CA PHE A 34 12.22 -5.76 -14.40
C PHE A 34 11.78 -7.19 -14.04
N CYS A 35 12.41 -8.20 -14.62
CA CYS A 35 12.14 -9.61 -14.31
C CYS A 35 12.48 -9.95 -12.84
N THR A 36 13.61 -9.46 -12.32
CA THR A 36 13.97 -9.59 -10.90
C THR A 36 12.93 -8.94 -10.01
N PHE A 37 12.53 -7.71 -10.31
CA PHE A 37 11.50 -6.98 -9.58
C PHE A 37 10.15 -7.72 -9.56
N ILE A 38 9.72 -8.30 -10.69
CA ILE A 38 8.48 -9.08 -10.77
C ILE A 38 8.55 -10.35 -9.90
N ASN A 39 9.71 -10.99 -9.78
CA ASN A 39 9.90 -12.12 -8.88
C ASN A 39 9.74 -11.71 -7.42
N GLU A 40 10.36 -10.60 -7.00
CA GLU A 40 10.26 -10.08 -5.63
C GLU A 40 8.81 -9.72 -5.28
N VAL A 41 8.10 -9.04 -6.18
CA VAL A 41 6.67 -8.72 -6.00
C VAL A 41 5.84 -9.99 -5.87
N TYR A 42 6.11 -11.01 -6.69
CA TYR A 42 5.39 -12.27 -6.62
C TYR A 42 5.66 -13.02 -5.32
N GLU A 43 6.89 -13.03 -4.82
CA GLU A 43 7.25 -13.64 -3.53
C GLU A 43 6.35 -13.09 -2.41
N VAL A 44 6.29 -11.76 -2.28
CA VAL A 44 5.46 -11.08 -1.28
C VAL A 44 3.96 -11.32 -1.47
N LEU A 45 3.47 -11.23 -2.71
CA LEU A 45 2.03 -11.32 -2.98
C LEU A 45 1.49 -12.76 -3.03
N SER A 46 2.38 -13.74 -3.20
CA SER A 46 2.01 -15.17 -3.26
C SER A 46 1.86 -15.80 -1.87
N ASP A 47 2.65 -15.36 -0.88
CA ASP A 47 2.51 -15.78 0.51
C ASP A 47 1.32 -15.05 1.17
N PRO A 48 0.29 -15.77 1.67
CA PRO A 48 -0.84 -15.16 2.35
C PRO A 48 -0.47 -14.29 3.56
N ILE A 49 0.59 -14.64 4.28
CA ILE A 49 1.05 -13.91 5.48
C ILE A 49 1.72 -12.61 5.06
N GLN A 50 2.67 -12.66 4.13
CA GLN A 50 3.37 -11.47 3.65
C GLN A 50 2.42 -10.52 2.93
N ARG A 51 1.51 -11.05 2.10
CA ARG A 51 0.46 -10.26 1.47
C ARG A 51 -0.44 -9.58 2.48
N ARG A 52 -0.82 -10.26 3.57
CA ARG A 52 -1.65 -9.66 4.63
C ARG A 52 -0.92 -8.48 5.28
N VAL A 53 0.36 -8.64 5.61
CA VAL A 53 1.17 -7.55 6.18
C VAL A 53 1.25 -6.38 5.20
N TYR A 54 1.49 -6.66 3.92
CA TYR A 54 1.49 -5.64 2.87
C TYR A 54 0.16 -4.90 2.79
N ASP A 55 -0.96 -5.63 2.75
CA ASP A 55 -2.31 -5.07 2.67
C ASP A 55 -2.65 -4.25 3.94
N ASP A 56 -2.27 -4.72 5.13
CA ASP A 56 -2.46 -4.01 6.40
C ASP A 56 -1.69 -2.68 6.42
N ILE A 57 -0.39 -2.70 6.08
CA ILE A 57 0.48 -1.50 6.01
C ILE A 57 -0.11 -0.44 5.07
N HIS A 58 -0.61 -0.88 3.91
CA HIS A 58 -1.15 0.03 2.91
C HIS A 58 -2.61 0.40 3.16
N GLY A 59 -3.24 -0.04 4.26
CA GLY A 59 -4.63 0.27 4.56
C GLY A 59 -5.63 -0.36 3.58
N TYR A 60 -5.33 -1.57 3.11
CA TYR A 60 -6.20 -2.41 2.29
C TYR A 60 -6.96 -3.47 3.09
N SER A 61 -6.85 -3.44 4.41
CA SER A 61 -7.52 -4.37 5.33
C SER A 61 -8.45 -3.64 6.30
N LEU A 62 -9.53 -4.31 6.71
CA LEU A 62 -10.61 -3.76 7.55
C LEU A 62 -10.14 -3.52 8.98
N THR A 63 -9.13 -4.27 9.40
CA THR A 63 -8.54 -4.21 10.73
C THR A 63 -7.28 -3.35 10.76
N SER A 64 -6.93 -2.69 9.64
CA SER A 64 -5.75 -1.83 9.60
C SER A 64 -5.96 -0.65 10.55
N ILE A 65 -5.01 -0.44 11.44
CA ILE A 65 -4.97 0.72 12.33
C ILE A 65 -4.27 1.86 11.57
N ASN A 66 -4.69 3.10 11.80
CA ASN A 66 -4.06 4.26 11.16
C ASN A 66 -2.65 4.47 11.73
N PRO A 67 -1.58 4.27 10.93
CA PRO A 67 -0.22 4.36 11.44
C PRO A 67 0.20 5.80 11.78
N PHE A 68 -0.57 6.83 11.41
CA PHE A 68 -0.29 8.22 11.75
C PHE A 68 -0.86 8.67 13.09
N VAL A 69 -1.78 7.89 13.67
CA VAL A 69 -2.37 8.17 15.01
C VAL A 69 -2.02 7.10 16.02
N ASP A 70 -1.56 5.94 15.55
CA ASP A 70 -1.12 4.83 16.38
C ASP A 70 0.37 4.92 16.67
N ASP A 71 0.71 4.83 17.96
CA ASP A 71 2.09 4.86 18.46
C ASP A 71 2.54 3.47 18.95
N SER A 72 1.77 2.42 18.66
CA SER A 72 2.07 1.05 19.11
C SER A 72 3.27 0.43 18.38
N SER A 73 3.49 0.84 17.13
CA SER A 73 4.58 0.32 16.29
C SER A 73 5.89 1.05 16.58
N PRO A 74 7.04 0.34 16.59
CA PRO A 74 8.34 0.98 16.76
C PRO A 74 8.61 1.97 15.63
N LYS A 75 9.28 3.08 15.96
CA LYS A 75 9.75 4.09 15.01
C LYS A 75 11.24 3.89 14.74
N ASP A 76 11.54 2.81 14.04
CA ASP A 76 12.90 2.34 13.73
C ASP A 76 13.30 2.57 12.26
N HIS A 77 12.45 3.23 11.48
CA HIS A 77 12.74 3.64 10.11
C HIS A 77 12.93 5.15 10.04
N VAL A 78 13.73 5.61 9.09
CA VAL A 78 13.97 7.04 8.86
C VAL A 78 13.42 7.49 7.52
N PHE A 79 12.83 8.67 7.50
CA PHE A 79 12.23 9.31 6.32
C PHE A 79 12.73 10.76 6.20
N VAL A 80 12.97 11.21 4.97
CA VAL A 80 13.29 12.61 4.66
C VAL A 80 12.12 13.24 3.89
N ASP A 81 11.57 14.32 4.43
CA ASP A 81 10.61 15.17 3.73
C ASP A 81 11.34 16.03 2.69
N GLU A 82 11.33 15.59 1.42
CA GLU A 82 12.01 16.29 0.33
C GLU A 82 11.41 17.68 0.04
N PHE A 83 10.17 17.98 0.48
CA PHE A 83 9.57 19.32 0.33
C PHE A 83 10.23 20.33 1.26
N SER A 84 10.42 19.92 2.52
CA SER A 84 11.04 20.76 3.55
C SER A 84 12.56 20.77 3.43
N CYS A 85 13.15 19.73 2.84
CA CYS A 85 14.60 19.63 2.67
C CYS A 85 15.14 20.78 1.79
N ILE A 86 16.15 21.49 2.29
CA ILE A 86 16.85 22.56 1.55
C ILE A 86 18.16 22.10 0.91
N GLY A 87 18.52 20.82 1.03
CA GLY A 87 19.75 20.29 0.43
C GLY A 87 21.05 20.70 1.12
N CYS A 88 21.04 20.94 2.44
CA CYS A 88 22.22 21.38 3.20
C CYS A 88 23.36 20.34 3.30
N LYS A 89 23.05 19.06 3.03
CA LYS A 89 23.98 17.91 3.02
C LYS A 89 24.55 17.46 4.38
N ASN A 90 24.11 18.04 5.49
CA ASN A 90 24.57 17.63 6.83
C ASN A 90 24.32 16.15 7.10
N CYS A 91 23.11 15.66 6.84
CA CYS A 91 22.77 14.25 7.06
C CYS A 91 23.64 13.29 6.23
N ALA A 92 23.89 13.61 4.96
CA ALA A 92 24.76 12.83 4.08
C ALA A 92 26.23 12.85 4.51
N ASN A 93 26.69 13.89 5.20
CA ASN A 93 28.04 13.93 5.77
C ASN A 93 28.15 13.15 7.09
N VAL A 94 27.07 13.13 7.89
CA VAL A 94 27.04 12.46 9.20
C VAL A 94 26.84 10.95 9.07
N ALA A 95 25.90 10.52 8.23
CA ALA A 95 25.53 9.12 8.02
C ALA A 95 25.36 8.84 6.51
N CYS A 96 26.49 8.83 5.78
CA CYS A 96 26.53 8.62 4.33
C CYS A 96 26.09 7.22 3.88
N ASP A 97 26.05 6.26 4.81
CA ASP A 97 25.55 4.91 4.63
C ASP A 97 24.01 4.85 4.60
N VAL A 98 23.34 5.88 5.15
CA VAL A 98 21.88 6.00 5.26
C VAL A 98 21.33 7.06 4.31
N PHE A 99 21.96 8.24 4.30
CA PHE A 99 21.49 9.41 3.56
C PHE A 99 22.38 9.71 2.35
N GLY A 100 21.74 10.09 1.25
CA GLY A 100 22.40 10.60 0.05
C GLY A 100 21.70 11.84 -0.48
N ILE A 101 22.35 12.52 -1.41
CA ILE A 101 21.77 13.66 -2.11
C ILE A 101 21.36 13.20 -3.50
N GLU A 102 20.09 13.42 -3.81
CA GLU A 102 19.55 13.23 -5.14
C GLU A 102 20.07 14.35 -6.07
N GLU A 103 20.58 13.99 -7.25
CA GLU A 103 21.34 14.89 -8.12
C GLU A 103 20.46 15.88 -8.90
N ASP A 104 19.25 15.49 -9.30
CA ASP A 104 18.36 16.31 -10.11
C ASP A 104 17.78 17.51 -9.34
N PHE A 105 17.50 17.32 -8.05
CA PHE A 105 16.80 18.30 -7.20
C PHE A 105 17.66 18.78 -6.02
N GLY A 106 18.82 18.16 -5.78
CA GLY A 106 19.71 18.51 -4.68
C GLY A 106 19.07 18.27 -3.30
N ARG A 107 18.15 17.32 -3.18
CA ARG A 107 17.44 16.99 -1.94
C ARG A 107 18.02 15.75 -1.29
N ALA A 108 18.00 15.71 0.05
CA ALA A 108 18.41 14.51 0.76
C ALA A 108 17.37 13.40 0.63
N ARG A 109 17.83 12.16 0.58
CA ARG A 109 17.02 10.94 0.59
C ARG A 109 17.65 9.90 1.48
N VAL A 110 16.80 8.99 1.97
CA VAL A 110 17.23 7.77 2.66
C VAL A 110 17.37 6.67 1.62
N TYR A 111 18.53 6.04 1.56
CA TYR A 111 18.82 4.93 0.64
C TYR A 111 18.95 3.59 1.37
N ASN A 112 19.14 3.63 2.68
CA ASN A 112 19.32 2.45 3.50
C ASN A 112 18.74 2.69 4.89
N GLN A 113 17.91 1.76 5.36
CA GLN A 113 17.31 1.81 6.71
C GLN A 113 18.21 1.15 7.76
N CYS A 114 19.25 0.41 7.35
CA CYS A 114 20.12 -0.39 8.22
C CYS A 114 21.44 0.34 8.60
N GLY A 115 21.34 1.57 9.12
CA GLY A 115 22.50 2.35 9.57
C GLY A 115 22.72 2.35 11.08
N ASN A 116 23.79 3.00 11.54
CA ASN A 116 24.02 3.21 12.98
C ASN A 116 22.98 4.20 13.56
N PRO A 117 22.13 3.79 14.52
CA PRO A 117 21.10 4.65 15.10
C PRO A 117 21.63 5.95 15.72
N GLU A 118 22.83 5.95 16.28
CA GLU A 118 23.44 7.14 16.87
C GLU A 118 23.80 8.18 15.80
N LEU A 119 24.35 7.73 14.66
CA LEU A 119 24.66 8.60 13.54
C LEU A 119 23.39 9.09 12.84
N ILE A 120 22.35 8.25 12.77
CA ILE A 120 21.04 8.66 12.25
C ILE A 120 20.44 9.75 13.14
N GLN A 121 20.46 9.57 14.46
CA GLN A 121 19.96 10.59 15.38
C GLN A 121 20.78 11.88 15.27
N GLN A 122 22.10 11.80 15.19
CA GLN A 122 22.95 12.97 14.97
C GLN A 122 22.62 13.68 13.64
N ALA A 123 22.34 12.92 12.57
CA ALA A 123 21.94 13.48 11.29
C ALA A 123 20.60 14.22 11.40
N ILE A 124 19.62 13.64 12.11
CA ILE A 124 18.32 14.27 12.41
C ILE A 124 18.54 15.58 13.16
N ASP A 125 19.28 15.56 14.27
CA ASP A 125 19.53 16.73 15.12
C ASP A 125 20.34 17.83 14.40
N SER A 126 21.10 17.47 13.36
CA SER A 126 21.89 18.41 12.55
C SER A 126 21.11 19.09 11.42
N CYS A 127 19.84 18.71 11.22
CA CYS A 127 19.03 19.22 10.13
C CYS A 127 18.51 20.64 10.42
N PRO A 128 18.86 21.67 9.63
CA PRO A 128 18.48 23.06 9.92
C PRO A 128 17.00 23.38 9.70
N VAL A 129 16.24 22.45 9.12
CA VAL A 129 14.82 22.61 8.74
C VAL A 129 13.96 21.44 9.24
N ASP A 130 14.51 20.60 10.13
CA ASP A 130 13.81 19.48 10.77
C ASP A 130 13.07 18.53 9.80
N CYS A 131 13.59 18.36 8.58
CA CYS A 131 12.95 17.57 7.53
C CYS A 131 13.24 16.05 7.60
N ILE A 132 13.81 15.55 8.70
CA ILE A 132 14.18 14.14 8.87
C ILE A 132 13.40 13.58 10.05
N HIS A 133 12.74 12.45 9.85
CA HIS A 133 11.77 11.92 10.80
C HIS A 133 12.00 10.44 11.06
N TRP A 134 11.97 10.04 12.34
CA TRP A 134 11.74 8.66 12.71
C TRP A 134 10.29 8.28 12.43
N THR A 135 10.10 7.12 11.83
CA THR A 135 8.82 6.61 11.33
C THR A 135 8.74 5.11 11.57
N SER A 136 7.53 4.57 11.67
CA SER A 136 7.33 3.12 11.57
C SER A 136 7.42 2.67 10.11
N ALA A 137 7.66 1.38 9.89
CA ALA A 137 7.63 0.79 8.54
C ALA A 137 6.32 1.12 7.78
N ALA A 138 5.19 1.16 8.48
CA ALA A 138 3.91 1.49 7.90
C ALA A 138 3.80 2.97 7.50
N GLN A 139 4.29 3.88 8.34
CA GLN A 139 4.37 5.31 8.02
C GLN A 139 5.29 5.55 6.83
N LEU A 140 6.50 4.98 6.84
CA LEU A 140 7.47 5.12 5.75
C LEU A 140 6.86 4.73 4.40
N SER A 141 6.27 3.54 4.32
CA SER A 141 5.66 3.03 3.08
C SER A 141 4.57 3.97 2.53
N LEU A 142 3.77 4.58 3.41
CA LEU A 142 2.71 5.51 3.02
C LEU A 142 3.25 6.89 2.63
N LEU A 143 4.29 7.36 3.31
CA LEU A 143 4.97 8.62 3.00
C LEU A 143 5.69 8.53 1.65
N GLU A 144 6.44 7.46 1.39
CA GLU A 144 7.10 7.23 0.09
C GLU A 144 6.09 7.10 -1.06
N ASP A 145 4.95 6.44 -0.84
CA ASP A 145 3.85 6.35 -1.81
C ASP A 145 3.25 7.73 -2.13
N GLU A 146 3.21 8.64 -1.16
CA GLU A 146 2.77 10.02 -1.38
C GLU A 146 3.86 10.84 -2.11
N MET A 147 5.12 10.74 -1.69
CA MET A 147 6.27 11.38 -2.33
C MET A 147 6.42 10.99 -3.80
N ARG A 148 6.18 9.72 -4.16
CA ARG A 148 6.22 9.25 -5.56
C ARG A 148 5.17 9.88 -6.45
N ARG A 149 4.03 10.28 -5.90
CA ARG A 149 2.87 10.75 -6.67
C ARG A 149 2.84 12.25 -6.88
N ILE A 150 3.54 12.99 -6.04
CA ILE A 150 3.59 14.43 -6.18
C ILE A 150 4.53 14.74 -7.34
N GLU A 151 3.99 15.36 -8.39
CA GLU A 151 4.79 15.83 -9.52
C GLU A 151 5.88 16.78 -9.00
N ARG A 152 7.14 16.36 -9.09
CA ARG A 152 8.31 17.13 -8.63
C ARG A 152 8.47 18.47 -9.35
N VAL A 153 7.70 18.73 -10.41
CA VAL A 153 7.60 20.02 -11.09
C VAL A 153 7.02 21.11 -10.17
N ALA A 154 6.15 20.75 -9.22
CA ALA A 154 5.64 21.68 -8.21
C ALA A 154 6.75 22.14 -7.22
N LEU A 155 7.81 21.35 -7.05
CA LEU A 155 8.96 21.68 -6.19
C LEU A 155 9.76 22.88 -6.73
N MET A 156 9.82 23.03 -8.06
CA MET A 156 10.54 24.11 -8.76
C MET A 156 9.82 25.48 -8.68
N LEU A 157 8.51 25.50 -8.39
CA LEU A 157 7.67 26.71 -8.40
C LEU A 157 7.37 27.27 -7.01
N SER A 158 7.86 26.63 -5.94
CA SER A 158 7.59 27.03 -4.54
C SER A 158 8.32 28.30 -4.07
N GLY A 159 8.77 29.16 -4.99
CA GLY A 159 9.17 30.54 -4.69
C GLY A 159 8.00 31.47 -4.32
N MET A 160 6.75 31.01 -4.42
CA MET A 160 5.54 31.80 -4.15
C MET A 160 4.54 31.04 -3.27
N GLY A 161 4.81 30.96 -1.96
CA GLY A 161 3.80 30.99 -0.89
C GLY A 161 2.60 30.03 -0.95
N SER A 162 2.66 28.93 -1.70
CA SER A 162 1.62 27.90 -1.67
C SER A 162 1.77 27.11 -0.38
N ALA A 163 0.69 27.02 0.40
CA ALA A 163 0.69 26.44 1.75
C ALA A 163 1.53 25.14 1.78
N LEU A 164 2.62 25.17 2.55
CA LEU A 164 3.58 24.09 2.73
C LEU A 164 2.86 22.73 2.71
N SER A 165 3.13 21.95 1.67
CA SER A 165 2.55 20.62 1.48
C SER A 165 3.13 19.67 2.52
N ASP A 166 2.46 19.58 3.66
CA ASP A 166 2.76 18.62 4.72
C ASP A 166 2.47 17.19 4.24
N VAL A 167 3.54 16.45 3.91
CA VAL A 167 3.47 15.07 3.41
C VAL A 167 2.81 14.11 4.41
N PHE A 168 2.99 14.32 5.72
CA PHE A 168 2.35 13.49 6.75
C PHE A 168 0.84 13.69 6.75
N ARG A 169 0.38 14.95 6.69
CA ARG A 169 -1.05 15.25 6.59
C ARG A 169 -1.66 14.68 5.30
N MET A 170 -0.93 14.77 4.19
CA MET A 170 -1.36 14.23 2.89
C MET A 170 -1.49 12.70 2.95
N ALA A 171 -0.46 12.01 3.44
CA ALA A 171 -0.46 10.56 3.58
C ALA A 171 -1.56 10.08 4.55
N ASN A 172 -1.76 10.76 5.68
CA ASN A 172 -2.84 10.46 6.63
C ASN A 172 -4.23 10.60 5.99
N THR A 173 -4.51 11.76 5.38
CA THR A 173 -5.79 12.03 4.70
C THR A 173 -6.09 10.96 3.64
N ARG A 174 -5.04 10.50 2.94
CA ARG A 174 -5.18 9.47 1.92
C ARG A 174 -5.48 8.10 2.52
N TRP A 175 -4.79 7.74 3.60
CA TRP A 175 -5.06 6.51 4.33
C TRP A 175 -6.52 6.48 4.81
N GLU A 176 -7.02 7.57 5.40
CA GLU A 176 -8.41 7.69 5.85
C GLU A 176 -9.41 7.52 4.69
N LYS A 177 -9.18 8.22 3.57
CA LYS A 177 -10.01 8.08 2.35
C LYS A 177 -9.99 6.65 1.81
N ARG A 178 -8.85 5.96 1.88
CA ARG A 178 -8.70 4.57 1.44
C ARG A 178 -9.51 3.63 2.34
N GLN A 179 -9.44 3.80 3.65
CA GLN A 179 -10.22 3.03 4.62
C GLN A 179 -11.72 3.24 4.49
N LEU A 180 -12.17 4.49 4.34
CA LEU A 180 -13.59 4.79 4.12
C LEU A 180 -14.13 4.07 2.89
N LYS A 181 -13.40 4.11 1.76
CA LYS A 181 -13.77 3.37 0.54
C LYS A 181 -13.83 1.87 0.79
N PHE A 182 -12.92 1.32 1.59
CA PHE A 182 -12.90 -0.10 1.91
C PHE A 182 -14.11 -0.51 2.77
N LEU A 183 -14.42 0.28 3.80
CA LEU A 183 -15.60 0.10 4.64
C LEU A 183 -16.91 0.21 3.85
N GLU A 184 -17.00 1.17 2.93
CA GLU A 184 -18.17 1.33 2.04
C GLU A 184 -18.34 0.12 1.11
N GLN A 185 -17.25 -0.40 0.53
CA GLN A 185 -17.30 -1.60 -0.31
C GLN A 185 -17.68 -2.85 0.48
N ALA A 186 -17.12 -3.03 1.68
CA ALA A 186 -17.49 -4.13 2.57
C ALA A 186 -18.97 -4.07 2.97
N ARG A 187 -19.46 -2.89 3.38
CA ARG A 187 -20.87 -2.65 3.70
C ARG A 187 -21.78 -2.97 2.51
N SER A 188 -21.40 -2.53 1.31
CA SER A 188 -22.15 -2.80 0.07
C SER A 188 -22.23 -4.29 -0.25
N ARG A 189 -21.15 -5.06 -0.01
CA ARG A 189 -21.14 -6.53 -0.18
C ARG A 189 -22.06 -7.23 0.81
N MET A 190 -22.02 -6.82 2.09
CA MET A 190 -22.91 -7.37 3.12
C MET A 190 -24.40 -7.10 2.82
N MET A 191 -24.73 -5.90 2.33
CA MET A 191 -26.11 -5.57 1.92
C MET A 191 -26.59 -6.41 0.73
N LYS A 192 -25.72 -6.68 -0.26
CA LYS A 192 -26.05 -7.54 -1.41
C LYS A 192 -26.29 -8.99 -0.99
N GLN A 193 -25.49 -9.54 -0.08
CA GLN A 193 -25.71 -10.89 0.46
C GLN A 193 -27.02 -10.98 1.24
N LYS A 194 -27.32 -9.99 2.11
CA LYS A 194 -28.59 -9.95 2.83
C LYS A 194 -29.81 -9.80 1.91
N GLY A 195 -29.65 -9.15 0.76
CA GLY A 195 -30.66 -9.10 -0.30
C GLY A 195 -30.84 -10.45 -1.01
N TYR A 196 -29.74 -11.14 -1.31
CA TYR A 196 -29.73 -12.47 -1.93
C TYR A 196 -30.34 -13.54 -1.02
N ASP A 197 -29.99 -13.56 0.27
CA ASP A 197 -30.55 -14.49 1.25
C ASP A 197 -32.06 -14.29 1.44
N LYS A 198 -32.52 -13.03 1.31
CA LYS A 198 -33.94 -12.67 1.38
C LYS A 198 -34.71 -13.03 0.11
N THR A 199 -34.09 -13.03 -1.07
CA THR A 199 -34.71 -13.54 -2.31
C THR A 199 -34.68 -15.05 -2.39
N ASN A 200 -33.67 -15.72 -1.81
CA ASN A 200 -33.59 -17.18 -1.75
C ASN A 200 -34.68 -17.75 -0.81
N SER A 201 -34.97 -17.07 0.31
CA SER A 201 -36.07 -17.46 1.21
C SER A 201 -37.47 -17.28 0.60
N TYR A 202 -37.63 -16.47 -0.45
CA TYR A 202 -38.91 -16.28 -1.13
C TYR A 202 -39.25 -17.45 -2.05
N TRP A 203 -38.26 -18.01 -2.75
CA TRP A 203 -38.45 -19.15 -3.66
C TRP A 203 -38.46 -20.51 -2.94
N ASP A 204 -37.84 -20.63 -1.76
CA ASP A 204 -37.90 -21.85 -0.95
C ASP A 204 -39.29 -22.10 -0.33
N ASN A 205 -40.08 -21.04 -0.13
CA ASN A 205 -41.47 -21.17 0.33
C ASN A 205 -42.48 -21.55 -0.79
N LEU A 206 -42.04 -21.62 -2.04
CA LEU A 206 -42.85 -22.03 -3.20
C LEU A 206 -42.66 -23.52 -3.57
N ARG A 207 -41.59 -24.17 -3.07
CA ARG A 207 -41.33 -25.60 -3.32
C ARG A 207 -41.63 -26.46 -2.09
N GLY A 208 -42.91 -26.73 -1.89
CA GLY A 208 -43.37 -28.03 -1.37
C GLY A 208 -44.31 -28.04 -0.16
N LYS A 209 -45.57 -28.39 -0.42
CA LYS A 209 -46.18 -29.56 0.24
C LYS A 209 -46.83 -30.46 -0.83
N PRO A 210 -46.56 -31.77 -0.86
CA PRO A 210 -47.28 -32.70 -1.72
C PRO A 210 -48.77 -32.74 -1.35
N ARG A 211 -49.65 -32.80 -2.35
CA ARG A 211 -51.08 -33.09 -2.17
C ARG A 211 -51.23 -34.57 -1.88
N ASP A 212 -51.62 -34.93 -0.67
CA ASP A 212 -52.08 -36.29 -0.36
C ASP A 212 -53.42 -36.53 -1.07
N TYR A 213 -53.39 -37.33 -2.13
CA TYR A 213 -54.57 -37.88 -2.77
C TYR A 213 -54.88 -39.24 -2.14
N LYS A 214 -55.89 -39.30 -1.27
CA LYS A 214 -56.51 -40.58 -0.87
C LYS A 214 -57.72 -40.85 -1.76
N SER A 215 -57.62 -41.93 -2.54
CA SER A 215 -58.74 -42.56 -3.24
C SER A 215 -59.19 -43.80 -2.47
N SER A 216 -60.46 -43.82 -2.09
CA SER A 216 -61.29 -44.99 -1.77
C SER A 216 -62.68 -44.42 -1.50
N GLY A 217 -63.66 -44.51 -2.39
CA GLY A 217 -64.28 -45.77 -2.82
C GLY A 217 -65.60 -45.91 -2.05
N MET A 218 -66.68 -45.43 -2.64
CA MET A 218 -68.06 -45.72 -2.22
C MET A 218 -68.47 -47.00 -2.98
N GLU A 219 -68.93 -48.03 -2.29
CA GLU A 219 -70.17 -48.70 -2.70
C GLU A 219 -70.75 -49.55 -1.59
N SER A 220 -72.07 -49.42 -1.49
CA SER A 220 -73.02 -50.38 -0.94
C SER A 220 -73.38 -51.39 -2.02
#